data_AF-A0A925YB47-F1
#
_entry.id   AF-A0A925YB47-F1
#
_cell.length_a   1.000
_cell.length_b   1.000
_cell.length_c   1.000
_cell.angle_alpha   90.00
_cell.angle_beta   90.00
_cell.angle_gamma   90.00
#
_symmetry.space_group_name_H-M   'P 1'
#
loop_
_entity.id
_entity.type
_entity.pdbx_description
1 polymer ?
#
loop_
_entity_poly.entity_id
_entity_poly.type
_entity_poly.pdbx_seq_one_letter_code
_entity_poly.pdbx_strand_id
1 'polypeptide(L)'
;MAGPIGSGGAGSGSGANGGAASNVGSVANVPGLSLMHRLNTAEYNATVADVLGTKLQPATANWRGGEVDGFDNIAAVLGVNDDQYGLYVDAAESLSKDVFASDTLRAKVLTCATTDDMACVKTIISQTGLRVFRRPLLEPELTTYSKVYQKARAQGEDHASSVRHVLWALLS
;
A
#
# COMPACT_ATOMS: atom_id res chain seq x y z
N MET A 1 37.87 16.22 78.33
CA MET A 1 38.80 16.86 77.38
C MET A 1 39.19 15.80 76.36
N ALA A 2 38.72 15.95 75.12
CA ALA A 2 38.92 15.00 74.03
C ALA A 2 40.01 15.52 73.08
N GLY A 3 40.76 14.61 72.46
CA GLY A 3 41.60 14.84 71.29
C GLY A 3 42.17 13.51 70.78
N PRO A 4 42.79 13.45 69.58
CA PRO A 4 42.66 14.31 68.41
C PRO A 4 42.13 13.53 67.18
N ILE A 5 41.67 14.23 66.13
CA ILE A 5 41.35 13.67 64.81
C ILE A 5 42.17 14.38 63.74
N GLY A 6 42.74 13.58 62.83
CA GLY A 6 43.74 13.97 61.86
C GLY A 6 43.22 14.59 60.55
N SER A 7 44.15 15.29 59.90
CA SER A 7 44.19 15.77 58.51
C SER A 7 43.70 14.71 57.50
N GLY A 8 43.08 14.98 56.35
CA GLY A 8 43.07 16.13 55.45
C GLY A 8 43.25 15.58 54.02
N GLY A 9 42.27 15.76 53.13
CA GLY A 9 42.34 15.31 51.73
C GLY A 9 41.14 15.79 50.91
N ALA A 10 41.39 16.70 49.98
CA ALA A 10 40.42 17.47 49.21
C ALA A 10 39.99 16.76 47.91
N GLY A 11 38.71 16.89 47.54
CA GLY A 11 38.18 16.55 46.21
C GLY A 11 37.18 17.61 45.77
N SER A 12 37.62 18.53 44.91
CA SER A 12 36.80 19.61 44.34
C SER A 12 36.06 19.12 43.09
N GLY A 13 34.73 19.08 43.14
CA GLY A 13 33.86 18.94 41.96
C GLY A 13 33.11 20.24 41.70
N SER A 14 33.64 21.09 40.81
CA SER A 14 32.93 22.27 40.30
C SER A 14 32.11 21.91 39.07
N GLY A 15 30.81 22.22 39.11
CA GLY A 15 29.94 22.21 37.94
C GLY A 15 29.95 23.53 37.19
N ALA A 16 29.67 23.47 35.88
CA ALA A 16 29.11 24.57 35.10
C ALA A 16 28.53 24.06 33.74
N ASN A 17 27.21 24.17 33.63
CA ASN A 17 26.38 24.66 32.51
C ASN A 17 26.77 24.42 31.03
N GLY A 18 25.76 23.94 30.27
CA GLY A 18 25.30 24.63 29.06
C GLY A 18 25.28 23.83 27.75
N GLY A 19 24.10 23.69 27.15
CA GLY A 19 23.93 23.50 25.70
C GLY A 19 23.55 22.09 25.24
N ALA A 20 22.28 21.71 25.40
CA ALA A 20 21.72 20.55 24.71
C ALA A 20 21.51 20.87 23.21
N ALA A 21 22.55 20.66 22.40
CA ALA A 21 22.37 20.44 20.97
C ALA A 21 22.16 18.95 20.77
N SER A 22 20.90 18.50 20.84
CA SER A 22 20.54 17.17 20.36
C SER A 22 20.76 17.16 18.85
N ASN A 23 21.96 16.72 18.48
CA ASN A 23 22.30 16.30 17.14
C ASN A 23 21.37 15.12 16.85
N VAL A 24 20.20 15.39 16.24
CA VAL A 24 19.30 14.35 15.75
C VAL A 24 20.04 13.72 14.58
N GLY A 25 20.85 12.72 14.91
CA GLY A 25 21.53 11.89 13.95
C GLY A 25 20.47 11.33 13.02
N SER A 26 20.56 11.74 11.76
CA SER A 26 20.03 11.05 10.61
C SER A 26 20.02 9.54 10.88
N VAL A 27 18.82 8.95 10.92
CA VAL A 27 18.67 7.49 11.00
C VAL A 27 19.32 6.93 9.75
N ALA A 28 20.57 6.49 9.92
CA ALA A 28 21.34 5.84 8.89
C ALA A 28 20.51 4.67 8.35
N ASN A 29 20.30 4.66 7.04
CA ASN A 29 19.65 3.59 6.32
C ASN A 29 20.42 2.28 6.59
N VAL A 30 20.01 1.50 7.61
CA VAL A 30 20.69 0.26 8.00
C VAL A 30 20.37 -0.78 6.92
N PRO A 31 21.35 -1.22 6.11
CA PRO A 31 21.08 -2.27 5.12
C PRO A 31 20.65 -3.53 5.86
N GLY A 32 19.41 -3.97 5.64
CA GLY A 32 18.82 -5.15 6.29
C GLY A 32 17.59 -4.88 7.15
N LEU A 33 17.20 -3.62 7.39
CA LEU A 33 15.88 -3.29 7.95
C LEU A 33 14.93 -2.78 6.85
N SER A 34 14.16 -3.68 6.25
CA SER A 34 13.00 -3.31 5.43
C SER A 34 11.77 -3.16 6.33
N LEU A 35 11.49 -1.93 6.78
CA LEU A 35 10.23 -1.62 7.45
C LEU A 35 9.10 -1.59 6.40
N MET A 36 7.88 -2.01 6.78
CA MET A 36 6.73 -1.88 5.89
C MET A 36 6.39 -0.40 5.71
N HIS A 37 6.54 0.11 4.48
CA HIS A 37 6.14 1.45 4.08
C HIS A 37 5.06 1.36 3.00
N ARG A 38 4.07 2.26 3.07
CA ARG A 38 3.12 2.53 1.98
C ARG A 38 3.87 2.84 0.68
N LEU A 39 3.33 2.36 -0.43
CA LEU A 39 3.85 2.73 -1.75
C LEU A 39 3.74 4.23 -1.95
N ASN A 40 4.84 4.85 -2.39
CA ASN A 40 4.80 6.22 -2.88
C ASN A 40 4.16 6.29 -4.29
N THR A 41 4.00 7.49 -4.83
CA THR A 41 3.36 7.72 -6.13
C THR A 41 4.05 6.99 -7.29
N ALA A 42 5.38 7.00 -7.33
CA ALA A 42 6.15 6.34 -8.38
C ALA A 42 6.04 4.82 -8.26
N GLU A 43 6.15 4.28 -7.05
CA GLU A 43 6.03 2.86 -6.76
C GLU A 43 4.62 2.33 -7.05
N TYR A 44 3.57 3.09 -6.73
CA TYR A 44 2.19 2.72 -7.05
C TYR A 44 1.99 2.65 -8.56
N ASN A 45 2.37 3.69 -9.30
CA ASN A 45 2.23 3.74 -10.76
C ASN A 45 3.03 2.61 -11.44
N ALA A 46 4.25 2.33 -10.98
CA ALA A 46 5.04 1.21 -11.47
C ALA A 46 4.37 -0.15 -11.15
N THR A 47 3.80 -0.29 -9.95
CA THR A 47 3.11 -1.52 -9.53
C THR A 47 1.87 -1.80 -10.36
N VAL A 48 1.01 -0.79 -10.61
CA VAL A 48 -0.20 -1.00 -11.42
C VAL A 48 0.15 -1.24 -12.90
N ALA A 49 1.23 -0.63 -13.41
CA ALA A 49 1.75 -0.91 -14.74
C ALA A 49 2.26 -2.36 -14.85
N ASP A 50 2.95 -2.87 -13.83
CA ASP A 50 3.44 -4.26 -13.81
C ASP A 50 2.27 -5.27 -13.71
N VAL A 51 1.33 -5.03 -12.79
CA VAL A 51 0.21 -5.94 -12.53
C VAL A 51 -0.79 -5.97 -13.69
N LEU A 52 -1.16 -4.80 -14.23
CA LEU A 52 -2.22 -4.67 -15.23
C LEU A 52 -1.69 -4.51 -16.67
N GLY A 53 -0.45 -4.03 -16.83
CA GLY A 53 0.10 -3.65 -18.13
C GLY A 53 -0.42 -2.32 -18.67
N THR A 54 -1.12 -1.53 -17.86
CA THR A 54 -1.64 -0.21 -18.21
C THR A 54 -0.52 0.83 -18.31
N LYS A 55 -0.77 1.89 -19.09
CA LYS A 55 0.08 3.10 -19.14
C LYS A 55 -0.48 4.24 -18.30
N LEU A 56 -1.64 4.07 -17.66
CA LEU A 56 -2.21 5.08 -16.79
C LEU A 56 -1.32 5.31 -15.56
N GLN A 57 -1.29 6.56 -15.13
CA GLN A 57 -0.60 7.01 -13.93
C GLN A 57 -1.62 7.66 -12.99
N PRO A 58 -2.50 6.88 -12.35
CA PRO A 58 -3.60 7.42 -11.55
C PRO A 58 -3.12 8.04 -10.23
N ALA A 59 -1.95 7.62 -9.73
CA ALA A 59 -1.33 8.31 -8.60
C ALA A 59 -0.67 9.58 -9.13
N THR A 60 -1.27 10.73 -8.82
CA THR A 60 -0.73 12.06 -9.19
C THR A 60 -0.18 12.78 -7.95
N ALA A 61 0.33 14.01 -8.10
CA ALA A 61 0.97 14.76 -7.01
C ALA A 61 0.08 15.00 -5.77
N ASN A 62 -1.25 14.88 -5.91
CA ASN A 62 -2.20 15.01 -4.81
C ASN A 62 -2.36 13.74 -3.95
N TRP A 63 -1.87 12.59 -4.42
CA TRP A 63 -1.70 11.40 -3.61
C TRP A 63 -0.60 11.72 -2.61
N ARG A 64 -0.98 12.19 -1.42
CA ARG A 64 -0.09 12.79 -0.41
C ARG A 64 1.31 12.18 -0.49
N GLY A 65 2.23 12.92 -1.10
CA GLY A 65 3.65 12.72 -0.86
C GLY A 65 3.80 12.79 0.64
N GLY A 66 4.19 11.68 1.25
CA GLY A 66 4.49 11.61 2.69
C GLY A 66 5.78 12.35 3.02
N GLU A 67 6.12 13.40 2.28
CA GLU A 67 7.32 14.18 2.52
C GLU A 67 6.95 15.32 3.45
N VAL A 68 7.25 15.09 4.73
CA VAL A 68 7.46 16.16 5.70
C VAL A 68 8.97 16.22 5.90
N ASP A 69 9.59 17.33 5.52
CA ASP A 69 11.03 17.59 5.68
C ASP A 69 11.99 16.60 4.99
N GLY A 70 11.64 16.06 3.80
CA GLY A 70 12.59 15.30 2.99
C GLY A 70 12.70 13.80 3.28
N PHE A 71 11.80 13.25 4.10
CA PHE A 71 11.74 11.82 4.42
C PHE A 71 10.36 11.27 4.07
N ASP A 72 10.33 10.22 3.25
CA ASP A 72 9.10 9.60 2.78
C ASP A 72 8.63 8.44 3.67
N ASN A 73 9.47 7.92 4.58
CA ASN A 73 9.27 6.65 5.29
C ASN A 73 8.67 6.72 6.72
N ILE A 74 8.07 7.85 7.12
CA ILE A 74 7.60 8.05 8.50
C ILE A 74 6.26 7.31 8.74
N ALA A 75 6.35 6.12 9.33
CA ALA A 75 5.21 5.24 9.64
C ALA A 75 4.11 5.88 10.53
N ALA A 76 4.45 6.92 11.31
CA ALA A 76 3.53 7.58 12.24
C ALA A 76 2.49 8.52 11.57
N VAL A 77 2.63 8.84 10.28
CA VAL A 77 1.74 9.77 9.54
C VAL A 77 0.89 9.03 8.49
N LEU A 78 1.08 7.72 8.31
CA LEU A 78 0.45 6.90 7.27
C LEU A 78 -0.96 6.39 7.60
N GLY A 79 -1.77 7.17 8.33
CA GLY A 79 -3.20 6.89 8.47
C GLY A 79 -3.93 7.15 7.14
N VAL A 80 -4.73 6.19 6.66
CA VAL A 80 -5.65 6.42 5.54
C VAL A 80 -6.84 7.20 6.08
N ASN A 81 -6.91 8.51 5.78
CA ASN A 81 -8.12 9.31 6.02
C ASN A 81 -9.14 9.03 4.91
N ASP A 82 -10.44 9.24 5.15
CA ASP A 82 -11.52 8.98 4.18
C ASP A 82 -11.26 9.61 2.80
N ASP A 83 -10.72 10.83 2.76
CA ASP A 83 -10.34 11.51 1.51
C ASP A 83 -9.25 10.75 0.72
N GLN A 84 -8.30 10.14 1.43
CA GLN A 84 -7.21 9.37 0.83
C GLN A 84 -7.71 8.02 0.33
N TYR A 85 -8.66 7.39 1.04
CA TYR A 85 -9.32 6.17 0.57
C TYR A 85 -10.07 6.42 -0.75
N GLY A 86 -10.76 7.56 -0.85
CA GLY A 86 -11.41 8.00 -2.10
C GLY A 86 -10.46 8.02 -3.29
N LEU A 87 -9.24 8.53 -3.12
CA LEU A 87 -8.23 8.54 -4.19
C LEU A 87 -7.87 7.13 -4.70
N TYR A 88 -7.73 6.16 -3.79
CA TYR A 88 -7.46 4.76 -4.18
C TYR A 88 -8.66 4.14 -4.90
N VAL A 89 -9.88 4.41 -4.45
CA VAL A 89 -11.12 3.93 -5.10
C VAL A 89 -11.29 4.53 -6.50
N ASP A 90 -11.00 5.82 -6.66
CA ASP A 90 -11.05 6.52 -7.95
C ASP A 90 -9.98 6.00 -8.92
N ALA A 91 -8.78 5.70 -8.41
CA ALA A 91 -7.73 5.06 -9.18
C ALA A 91 -8.13 3.64 -9.61
N ALA A 92 -8.66 2.83 -8.69
CA ALA A 92 -9.18 1.50 -9.01
C ALA A 92 -10.25 1.58 -10.10
N GLU A 93 -11.14 2.58 -10.04
CA GLU A 93 -12.19 2.76 -11.04
C GLU A 93 -11.57 3.10 -12.41
N SER A 94 -10.68 4.07 -12.46
CA SER A 94 -9.98 4.50 -13.67
C SER A 94 -9.18 3.35 -14.31
N LEU A 95 -8.46 2.58 -13.49
CA LEU A 95 -7.68 1.42 -13.94
C LEU A 95 -8.57 0.30 -14.48
N SER A 96 -9.67 -0.02 -13.78
CA SER A 96 -10.60 -1.06 -14.23
C SER A 96 -11.25 -0.70 -15.58
N LYS A 97 -11.58 0.58 -15.78
CA LYS A 97 -12.12 1.09 -17.06
C LYS A 97 -11.09 0.98 -18.18
N ASP A 98 -9.86 1.40 -17.94
CA ASP A 98 -8.77 1.34 -18.93
C ASP A 98 -8.46 -0.10 -19.38
N VAL A 99 -8.35 -1.02 -18.41
CA VAL A 99 -8.12 -2.44 -18.70
C VAL A 99 -9.20 -3.02 -19.61
N PHE A 100 -10.47 -2.66 -19.38
CA PHE A 100 -11.59 -3.17 -20.17
C PHE A 100 -11.88 -2.39 -21.46
N ALA A 101 -11.28 -1.20 -21.63
CA ALA A 101 -11.34 -0.43 -22.88
C ALA A 101 -10.32 -0.91 -23.93
N SER A 102 -9.27 -1.63 -23.53
CA SER A 102 -8.25 -2.18 -24.42
C SER A 102 -8.39 -3.70 -24.55
N ASP A 103 -8.57 -4.21 -25.77
CA ASP A 103 -8.64 -5.66 -26.02
C ASP A 103 -7.40 -6.40 -25.52
N THR A 104 -6.22 -5.78 -25.67
CA THR A 104 -4.95 -6.38 -25.22
C THR A 104 -4.86 -6.48 -23.71
N LEU A 105 -5.32 -5.46 -22.97
CA LEU A 105 -5.31 -5.49 -21.50
C LEU A 105 -6.42 -6.39 -20.97
N ARG A 106 -7.61 -6.32 -21.57
CA ARG A 106 -8.76 -7.16 -21.24
C ARG A 106 -8.44 -8.64 -21.38
N ALA A 107 -7.71 -9.04 -22.44
CA ALA A 107 -7.28 -10.43 -22.63
C ALA A 107 -6.30 -10.93 -21.54
N LYS A 108 -5.62 -10.04 -20.81
CA LYS A 108 -4.76 -10.43 -19.67
C LYS A 108 -5.56 -10.79 -18.42
N VAL A 109 -6.78 -10.24 -18.29
CA VAL A 109 -7.68 -10.48 -17.15
C VAL A 109 -8.69 -11.57 -17.48
N LEU A 110 -9.31 -11.52 -18.66
CA LEU A 110 -10.26 -12.53 -19.14
C LEU A 110 -9.50 -13.73 -19.72
N THR A 111 -8.90 -14.54 -18.84
CA THR A 111 -8.05 -15.67 -19.22
C THR A 111 -8.82 -16.91 -19.67
N CYS A 112 -10.13 -16.96 -19.43
CA CYS A 112 -11.04 -17.96 -19.99
C CYS A 112 -12.23 -17.28 -20.67
N ALA A 113 -12.54 -17.76 -21.87
CA ALA A 113 -13.54 -17.16 -22.77
C ALA A 113 -14.95 -17.78 -22.62
N THR A 114 -15.10 -18.80 -21.77
CA THR A 114 -16.32 -19.61 -21.72
C THR A 114 -17.32 -18.99 -20.76
N THR A 115 -18.35 -18.35 -21.32
CA THR A 115 -19.73 -18.25 -20.81
C THR A 115 -19.92 -18.42 -19.31
N ASP A 116 -20.38 -17.36 -18.62
CA ASP A 116 -21.05 -17.30 -17.29
C ASP A 116 -20.92 -18.53 -16.34
N ASP A 117 -19.72 -19.09 -16.25
CA ASP A 117 -19.39 -20.25 -15.45
C ASP A 117 -18.56 -19.79 -14.26
N MET A 118 -19.07 -20.07 -13.07
CA MET A 118 -18.41 -19.69 -11.83
C MET A 118 -17.04 -20.35 -11.66
N ALA A 119 -16.74 -21.49 -12.29
CA ALA A 119 -15.41 -22.08 -12.25
C ALA A 119 -14.39 -21.24 -13.05
N CYS A 120 -14.76 -20.77 -14.24
CA CYS A 120 -13.97 -19.82 -15.02
C CYS A 120 -13.79 -18.51 -14.27
N VAL A 121 -14.86 -17.94 -13.70
CA VAL A 121 -14.79 -16.70 -12.90
C VAL A 121 -13.82 -16.84 -11.73
N LYS A 122 -13.89 -17.94 -10.96
CA LYS A 122 -12.95 -18.20 -9.86
C LYS A 122 -11.50 -18.29 -10.32
N THR A 123 -11.26 -18.80 -11.53
CA THR A 123 -9.92 -18.83 -12.14
C THR A 123 -9.41 -17.44 -12.48
N ILE A 124 -10.27 -16.59 -13.07
CA ILE A 124 -9.94 -15.18 -13.33
C ILE A 124 -9.60 -14.46 -12.03
N ILE A 125 -10.44 -14.62 -11.00
CA ILE A 125 -10.25 -13.99 -9.69
C ILE A 125 -8.95 -14.47 -9.04
N SER A 126 -8.68 -15.78 -9.04
CA SER A 126 -7.49 -16.34 -8.40
C SER A 126 -6.20 -15.90 -9.09
N GLN A 127 -6.17 -15.90 -10.43
CA GLN A 127 -5.01 -15.46 -11.21
C GLN A 127 -4.74 -13.97 -11.10
N THR A 128 -5.80 -13.15 -11.14
CA THR A 128 -5.69 -11.70 -10.98
C THR A 128 -5.28 -11.35 -9.56
N GLY A 129 -5.96 -11.92 -8.56
CA GLY A 129 -5.66 -11.69 -7.16
C GLY A 129 -4.26 -12.15 -6.75
N LEU A 130 -3.72 -13.22 -7.34
CA LEU A 130 -2.33 -13.64 -7.10
C LEU A 130 -1.33 -12.52 -7.42
N ARG A 131 -1.57 -11.75 -8.48
CA ARG A 131 -0.71 -10.63 -8.88
C ARG A 131 -0.94 -9.41 -8.02
N VAL A 132 -2.21 -9.08 -7.75
CA VAL A 132 -2.61 -7.91 -6.95
C VAL A 132 -2.16 -8.04 -5.49
N PHE A 133 -2.45 -9.16 -4.84
CA PHE A 133 -2.09 -9.43 -3.44
C PHE A 133 -0.67 -9.95 -3.26
N ARG A 134 0.02 -10.30 -4.36
CA ARG A 134 1.32 -10.99 -4.37
C ARG A 134 1.32 -12.30 -3.56
N ARG A 135 0.14 -12.88 -3.32
CA ARG A 135 -0.08 -14.16 -2.66
C ARG A 135 -1.35 -14.81 -3.20
N PRO A 136 -1.49 -16.14 -3.09
CA PRO A 136 -2.78 -16.78 -3.36
C PRO A 136 -3.87 -16.17 -2.48
N LEU A 137 -5.05 -15.98 -3.09
CA LEU A 137 -6.26 -15.61 -2.36
C LEU A 137 -6.64 -16.74 -1.40
N LEU A 138 -7.06 -16.35 -0.21
CA LEU A 138 -7.68 -17.26 0.75
C LEU A 138 -9.09 -17.61 0.26
N GLU A 139 -9.58 -18.81 0.60
CA GLU A 139 -10.96 -19.22 0.32
C GLU A 139 -12.03 -18.18 0.70
N PRO A 140 -12.00 -17.53 1.89
CA PRO A 140 -12.95 -16.46 2.21
C PRO A 140 -12.85 -15.24 1.30
N GLU A 141 -11.66 -14.90 0.80
CA GLU A 141 -11.46 -13.77 -0.12
C GLU A 141 -12.02 -14.12 -1.49
N LEU A 142 -11.70 -15.30 -2.02
CA LEU A 142 -12.24 -15.80 -3.29
C LEU A 142 -13.78 -15.83 -3.25
N THR A 143 -14.36 -16.25 -2.13
CA THR A 143 -15.81 -16.22 -1.91
C THR A 143 -16.36 -14.80 -1.92
N THR A 144 -15.67 -13.86 -1.28
CA THR A 144 -16.07 -12.45 -1.22
C THR A 144 -16.08 -11.81 -2.61
N TYR A 145 -15.01 -11.99 -3.39
CA TYR A 145 -14.94 -11.45 -4.76
C TYR A 145 -15.89 -12.15 -5.73
N SER A 146 -16.15 -13.45 -5.54
CA SER A 146 -17.19 -14.17 -6.31
C SER A 146 -18.58 -13.58 -6.07
N LYS A 147 -18.88 -13.07 -4.86
CA LYS A 147 -20.16 -12.39 -4.58
C LYS A 147 -20.28 -11.05 -5.32
N VAL A 148 -19.18 -10.33 -5.55
CA VAL A 148 -19.18 -9.10 -6.36
C VAL A 148 -19.63 -9.42 -7.79
N TYR A 149 -19.04 -10.45 -8.39
CA TYR A 149 -19.45 -10.93 -9.71
C TYR A 149 -20.94 -11.28 -9.75
N GLN A 150 -21.42 -12.09 -8.80
CA GLN A 150 -22.81 -12.52 -8.75
C GLN A 150 -23.79 -11.34 -8.58
N LYS A 151 -23.43 -10.33 -7.77
CA LYS A 151 -24.24 -9.12 -7.62
C LYS A 151 -24.34 -8.34 -8.93
N ALA A 152 -23.24 -8.18 -9.66
CA ALA A 152 -23.26 -7.52 -10.97
C ALA A 152 -24.13 -8.28 -11.99
N ARG A 153 -24.01 -9.62 -12.03
CA ARG A 153 -24.89 -10.47 -12.87
C ARG A 153 -26.36 -10.36 -12.48
N ALA A 154 -26.68 -10.32 -11.18
CA ALA A 154 -28.05 -10.14 -10.69
C ALA A 154 -28.63 -8.76 -11.04
N GLN A 155 -27.78 -7.76 -11.29
CA GLN A 155 -28.17 -6.44 -11.78
C GLN A 155 -28.28 -6.37 -13.32
N GLY A 156 -28.05 -7.48 -14.03
CA GLY A 156 -28.20 -7.59 -15.48
C GLY A 156 -26.95 -7.21 -16.27
N GLU A 157 -25.81 -6.97 -15.63
CA GLU A 157 -24.55 -6.68 -16.33
C GLU A 157 -24.04 -7.90 -17.08
N ASP A 158 -23.39 -7.70 -18.24
CA ASP A 158 -22.74 -8.76 -19.00
C ASP A 158 -21.51 -9.35 -18.27
N HIS A 159 -20.95 -10.46 -18.79
CA HIS A 159 -19.82 -11.14 -18.15
C HIS A 159 -18.59 -10.23 -18.02
N ALA A 160 -18.25 -9.48 -19.08
CA ALA A 160 -17.07 -8.62 -19.07
C ALA A 160 -17.26 -7.46 -18.09
N SER A 161 -18.43 -6.81 -18.09
CA SER A 161 -18.75 -5.77 -17.10
C SER A 161 -18.70 -6.31 -15.67
N SER A 162 -19.26 -7.49 -15.42
CA SER A 162 -19.23 -8.13 -14.10
C SER A 162 -17.80 -8.43 -13.62
N VAL A 163 -16.91 -8.91 -14.51
CA VAL A 163 -15.50 -9.11 -14.16
C VAL A 163 -14.79 -7.76 -13.94
N ARG A 164 -15.14 -6.70 -14.67
CA ARG A 164 -14.60 -5.35 -14.42
C ARG A 164 -14.92 -4.86 -13.01
N HIS A 165 -16.13 -5.11 -12.50
CA HIS A 165 -16.49 -4.80 -11.12
C HIS A 165 -15.67 -5.60 -10.10
N VAL A 166 -15.36 -6.86 -10.40
CA VAL A 166 -14.46 -7.65 -9.55
C VAL A 166 -13.04 -7.09 -9.59
N LEU A 167 -12.52 -6.72 -10.77
CA LEU A 167 -11.21 -6.10 -10.89
C LEU A 167 -11.14 -4.80 -10.11
N TRP A 168 -12.17 -3.95 -10.20
CA TRP A 168 -12.27 -2.74 -9.38
C TRP A 168 -12.21 -3.07 -7.88
N ALA A 169 -13.00 -4.04 -7.42
CA ALA A 169 -13.03 -4.45 -6.01
C ALA A 169 -11.71 -5.10 -5.52
N LEU A 170 -10.94 -5.72 -6.41
CA LEU A 170 -9.61 -6.25 -6.08
C LEU A 170 -8.57 -5.13 -5.89
N LEU A 171 -8.77 -3.98 -6.55
CA LEU A 171 -7.83 -2.85 -6.54
C LEU A 171 -8.16 -1.79 -5.47
N SER A 172 -9.37 -1.82 -4.91
CA SER A 172 -9.86 -0.93 -3.84
C SER A 172 -9.56 -1.45 -2.44
#